data_AF-X1DQ16-F1
#
_entry.id   AF-X1DQ16-F1
#
_cell.length_a   1.000
_cell.length_b   1.000
_cell.length_c   1.000
_cell.angle_alpha   90.00
_cell.angle_beta   90.00
_cell.angle_gamma   90.00
#
_symmetry.space_group_name_H-M   'P 1'
#
loop_
_entity.id
_entity.type
_entity.pdbx_description
1 polymer ?
#
loop_
_entity_poly.entity_id
_entity_poly.type
_entity_poly.pdbx_seq_one_letter_code
_entity_poly.pdbx_strand_id
1 'polypeptide(L)'
;MEIKKSTTEIISNKWKEIEELKREGIDPFGHSFNRTYKIKDLIEGNKDLQIGECGKEKVSVAGRLMALRTHGKAIFADIEDISGRIQIYVKSNKVGEDAFKLFSKIGVGDILGVSGLIFRTRTGEVTVFVEGFSLLCKSVRSLPEKWHGLKDV
;
A
#
# COMPACT_ATOMS: atom_id res chain seq x y z
N MET A 1 -2.73 29.57 0.44
CA MET A 1 -1.25 29.65 0.53
C MET A 1 -0.80 28.39 1.26
N GLU A 2 -0.47 27.33 0.52
CA GLU A 2 -0.01 26.07 1.12
C GLU A 2 1.41 26.25 1.65
N ILE A 3 1.58 26.07 2.96
CA ILE A 3 2.89 26.07 3.59
C ILE A 3 3.59 24.77 3.19
N LYS A 4 4.42 24.81 2.14
CA LYS A 4 5.29 23.69 1.78
C LYS A 4 6.27 23.46 2.94
N LYS A 5 6.08 22.37 3.68
CA LYS A 5 7.05 21.90 4.69
C LYS A 5 8.43 21.76 4.05
N SER A 6 9.47 22.17 4.76
CA SER A 6 10.83 22.02 4.28
C SER A 6 11.16 20.52 4.12
N THR A 7 11.91 20.14 3.09
CA THR A 7 12.33 18.76 2.85
C THR A 7 12.99 18.14 4.09
N THR A 8 13.75 18.94 4.85
CA THR A 8 14.37 18.53 6.12
C THR A 8 13.35 18.16 7.18
N GLU A 9 12.26 18.92 7.30
CA GLU A 9 11.18 18.64 8.26
C GLU A 9 10.42 17.37 7.89
N ILE A 10 10.18 17.15 6.60
CA ILE A 10 9.55 15.91 6.10
C ILE A 10 10.42 14.70 6.46
N ILE A 11 11.71 14.76 6.14
CA ILE A 11 12.66 13.69 6.46
C ILE A 11 12.71 13.45 7.96
N SER A 12 12.80 14.50 8.78
CA SER A 12 12.82 14.38 10.25
C SER A 12 11.56 13.69 10.79
N ASN A 13 10.37 14.05 10.28
CA ASN A 13 9.13 13.40 10.71
C ASN A 13 9.09 11.93 10.29
N LYS A 14 9.54 11.59 9.09
CA LYS A 14 9.65 10.20 8.64
C LYS A 14 10.60 9.38 9.50
N TRP A 15 11.72 9.95 9.94
CA TRP A 15 12.63 9.28 10.87
C TRP A 15 11.99 9.04 12.24
N LYS A 16 11.22 10.00 12.77
CA LYS A 16 10.47 9.79 14.01
C LYS A 16 9.46 8.66 13.91
N GLU A 17 8.74 8.54 12.78
CA GLU A 17 7.84 7.41 12.50
C GLU A 17 8.60 6.07 12.51
N ILE A 18 9.77 6.03 11.86
CA ILE A 18 10.65 4.84 11.82
C ILE A 18 11.11 4.44 13.23
N GLU A 19 11.52 5.41 14.05
CA GLU A 19 11.95 5.16 15.43
C GLU A 19 10.79 4.70 16.33
N GLU A 20 9.59 5.21 16.10
CA GLU A 20 8.39 4.73 16.80
C GLU A 20 8.08 3.27 16.45
N LEU A 21 8.11 2.90 15.16
CA LEU A 21 7.93 1.52 14.72
C LEU A 21 8.96 0.58 15.37
N LYS A 22 10.23 0.99 15.40
CA LYS A 22 11.30 0.21 16.08
C LYS A 22 11.05 0.04 17.58
N ARG A 23 10.57 1.07 18.26
CA ARG A 23 10.22 0.99 19.70
C ARG A 23 9.05 0.06 19.97
N GLU A 24 8.13 -0.08 19.02
CA GLU A 24 7.04 -1.05 19.06
C GLU A 24 7.47 -2.46 18.64
N GLY A 25 8.76 -2.69 18.35
CA GLY A 25 9.30 -3.98 17.93
C GLY A 25 9.00 -4.34 16.47
N ILE A 26 8.58 -3.35 15.66
CA ILE A 26 8.22 -3.54 14.26
C ILE A 26 9.40 -3.11 13.40
N ASP A 27 9.87 -4.00 12.52
CA ASP A 27 10.95 -3.69 11.60
C ASP A 27 10.44 -2.79 10.44
N PRO A 28 10.92 -1.54 10.32
CA PRO A 28 10.53 -0.65 9.23
C PRO A 28 11.15 -1.04 7.87
N PHE A 29 12.13 -1.94 7.87
CA PHE A 29 12.83 -2.46 6.69
C PHE A 29 12.67 -3.97 6.63
N GLY A 30 11.42 -4.42 6.55
CA GLY A 30 11.05 -5.82 6.68
C GLY A 30 11.75 -6.78 5.72
N HIS A 31 11.48 -8.07 5.92
CA HIS A 31 12.19 -9.15 5.24
C HIS A 31 11.68 -9.43 3.82
N SER A 32 12.33 -10.40 3.16
CA SER A 32 11.91 -10.90 1.85
C SER A 32 10.42 -11.27 1.85
N PHE A 33 9.70 -10.78 0.85
CA PHE A 33 8.28 -11.09 0.66
C PHE A 33 8.12 -11.97 -0.58
N ASN A 34 7.42 -13.09 -0.43
CA ASN A 34 7.15 -13.98 -1.54
C ASN A 34 5.93 -13.48 -2.33
N ARG A 35 6.20 -12.89 -3.50
CA ARG A 35 5.18 -12.40 -4.43
C ARG A 35 4.81 -13.49 -5.42
N THR A 36 3.52 -13.78 -5.56
CA THR A 36 3.00 -14.76 -6.53
C THR A 36 2.65 -14.14 -7.87
N TYR A 37 2.23 -12.87 -7.92
CA TYR A 37 1.83 -12.21 -9.18
C TYR A 37 2.48 -10.85 -9.37
N LYS A 38 2.77 -10.49 -10.64
CA LYS A 38 2.88 -9.09 -11.03
C LYS A 38 1.49 -8.48 -11.08
N ILE A 39 1.38 -7.20 -10.79
CA ILE A 39 0.08 -6.51 -10.75
C ILE A 39 -0.66 -6.59 -12.09
N LYS A 40 0.04 -6.38 -13.21
CA LYS A 40 -0.57 -6.44 -14.54
C LYS A 40 -1.18 -7.81 -14.85
N ASP A 41 -0.41 -8.88 -14.62
CA ASP A 41 -0.84 -10.25 -14.88
C ASP A 41 -2.08 -10.59 -14.04
N LEU A 42 -2.13 -10.08 -12.81
CA LEU A 42 -3.26 -10.23 -11.92
C LEU A 42 -4.54 -9.56 -12.43
N ILE A 43 -4.41 -8.34 -12.94
CA ILE A 43 -5.52 -7.59 -13.53
C ILE A 43 -6.00 -8.28 -14.81
N GLU A 44 -5.07 -8.72 -15.67
CA GLU A 44 -5.38 -9.37 -16.94
C GLU A 44 -6.06 -10.73 -16.76
N GLY A 45 -5.59 -11.55 -15.81
CA GLY A 45 -6.19 -12.84 -15.49
C GLY A 45 -7.57 -12.77 -14.82
N ASN A 46 -7.99 -11.58 -14.35
CA ASN A 46 -9.26 -11.36 -13.67
C ASN A 46 -10.16 -10.34 -14.38
N LYS A 47 -9.95 -10.11 -15.70
CA LYS A 47 -10.77 -9.17 -16.50
C LYS A 47 -12.24 -9.57 -16.56
N ASP A 48 -12.51 -10.88 -16.59
CA ASP A 48 -13.86 -11.44 -16.72
C ASP A 48 -14.61 -11.55 -15.39
N LEU A 49 -13.95 -11.22 -14.28
CA LEU A 49 -14.57 -11.21 -12.96
C LEU A 49 -15.73 -10.22 -12.95
N GLN A 50 -16.94 -10.67 -12.57
CA GLN A 50 -18.10 -9.80 -12.55
C GLN A 50 -18.11 -8.89 -11.32
N ILE A 51 -18.88 -7.81 -11.38
CA ILE A 51 -19.01 -6.85 -10.28
C ILE A 51 -19.53 -7.57 -9.03
N GLY A 52 -18.81 -7.44 -7.92
CA GLY A 52 -19.19 -8.08 -6.64
C GLY A 52 -18.79 -9.54 -6.52
N GLU A 53 -18.20 -10.14 -7.56
CA GLU A 53 -17.61 -11.47 -7.45
C GLU A 53 -16.25 -11.42 -6.76
N CYS A 54 -15.97 -12.47 -5.98
CA CYS A 54 -14.69 -12.71 -5.36
C CYS A 54 -14.01 -13.88 -6.07
N GLY A 55 -12.76 -13.67 -6.48
CA GLY A 55 -11.86 -14.74 -6.87
C GLY A 55 -11.62 -15.67 -5.68
N LYS A 56 -11.57 -16.97 -5.94
CA LYS A 56 -11.30 -18.00 -4.91
C LYS A 56 -9.81 -18.14 -4.59
N GLU A 57 -8.95 -17.60 -5.45
CA GLU A 57 -7.51 -17.72 -5.34
C GLU A 57 -6.93 -16.68 -4.38
N LYS A 58 -6.03 -17.13 -3.50
CA LYS A 58 -5.21 -16.25 -2.69
C LYS A 58 -4.06 -15.71 -3.51
N VAL A 59 -3.94 -14.40 -3.55
CA VAL A 59 -2.93 -13.69 -4.33
C VAL A 59 -2.00 -12.94 -3.40
N SER A 60 -0.75 -12.80 -3.80
CA SER A 60 0.24 -11.99 -3.11
C SER A 60 0.95 -11.08 -4.10
N VAL A 61 0.91 -9.78 -3.82
CA VAL A 61 1.48 -8.73 -4.65
C VAL A 61 2.28 -7.77 -3.77
N ALA A 62 3.30 -7.15 -4.35
CA ALA A 62 4.10 -6.17 -3.65
C ALA A 62 4.32 -4.94 -4.53
N GLY A 63 4.29 -3.77 -3.92
CA GLY A 63 4.40 -2.51 -4.64
C GLY A 63 4.57 -1.31 -3.71
N ARG A 64 4.83 -0.16 -4.31
CA ARG A 64 4.88 1.12 -3.63
C ARG A 64 3.47 1.65 -3.40
N LEU A 65 3.18 2.10 -2.18
CA LEU A 65 1.92 2.75 -1.84
C LEU A 65 1.86 4.14 -2.50
N MET A 66 0.92 4.32 -3.44
CA MET A 66 0.76 5.53 -4.24
C MET A 66 -0.36 6.44 -3.73
N ALA A 67 -1.38 5.86 -3.12
CA ALA A 67 -2.49 6.58 -2.51
C ALA A 67 -3.03 5.80 -1.32
N LEU A 68 -3.54 6.52 -0.31
CA LEU A 68 -4.17 5.94 0.87
C LEU A 68 -5.35 6.81 1.27
N ARG A 69 -6.51 6.18 1.47
CA ARG A 69 -7.80 6.80 1.80
C ARG A 69 -8.42 6.03 2.97
N THR A 70 -8.62 6.71 4.09
CA THR A 70 -9.12 6.10 5.33
C THR A 70 -10.60 6.42 5.52
N HIS A 71 -11.38 5.39 5.85
CA HIS A 71 -12.83 5.46 6.10
C HIS A 71 -13.17 4.67 7.38
N GLY A 72 -12.93 5.27 8.54
CA GLY A 72 -13.17 4.62 9.83
C GLY A 72 -12.38 3.32 9.98
N LYS A 73 -13.08 2.17 10.00
CA LYS A 73 -12.48 0.82 10.14
C LYS A 73 -12.06 0.18 8.81
N ALA A 74 -12.00 0.96 7.74
CA ALA A 74 -11.62 0.50 6.41
C ALA A 74 -10.63 1.47 5.75
N ILE A 75 -9.70 0.94 4.97
CA ILE A 75 -8.71 1.71 4.21
C ILE A 75 -8.70 1.22 2.77
N PHE A 76 -8.81 2.15 1.83
CA PHE A 76 -8.55 1.93 0.41
C PHE A 76 -7.21 2.53 0.08
N ALA A 77 -6.36 1.74 -0.55
CA ALA A 77 -5.02 2.15 -0.93
C ALA A 77 -4.72 1.67 -2.33
N ASP A 78 -3.80 2.33 -3.02
CA ASP A 78 -3.31 1.84 -4.30
C ASP A 78 -1.83 1.54 -4.20
N ILE A 79 -1.45 0.34 -4.63
CA ILE A 79 -0.04 -0.06 -4.72
C ILE A 79 0.36 -0.19 -6.19
N GLU A 80 1.60 0.15 -6.47
CA GLU A 80 2.16 0.15 -7.82
C GLU A 80 3.49 -0.61 -7.86
N ASP A 81 3.61 -1.52 -8.81
CA ASP A 81 4.85 -2.20 -9.16
C ASP A 81 5.28 -1.77 -10.58
N ILE A 82 6.35 -2.37 -11.09
CA ILE A 82 6.85 -2.04 -12.43
C ILE A 82 5.86 -2.37 -13.57
N SER A 83 4.90 -3.25 -13.32
CA SER A 83 3.94 -3.74 -14.31
C SER A 83 2.64 -2.93 -14.33
N GLY A 84 2.25 -2.36 -13.20
CA GLY A 84 1.03 -1.57 -13.10
C GLY A 84 0.61 -1.26 -11.67
N ARG A 85 -0.62 -0.76 -11.55
CA ARG A 85 -1.22 -0.29 -10.30
C ARG A 85 -2.50 -1.05 -9.99
N ILE A 86 -2.68 -1.42 -8.73
CA ILE A 86 -3.88 -2.10 -8.25
C ILE A 86 -4.38 -1.49 -6.95
N GLN A 87 -5.70 -1.50 -6.77
CA GLN A 87 -6.33 -1.10 -5.52
C GLN A 87 -6.25 -2.25 -4.51
N ILE A 88 -6.04 -1.90 -3.25
CA ILE A 88 -6.08 -2.79 -2.11
C ILE A 88 -7.13 -2.28 -1.12
N TYR A 89 -7.81 -3.20 -0.48
CA TYR A 89 -8.86 -2.92 0.49
C TYR A 89 -8.56 -3.62 1.81
N VAL A 90 -8.38 -2.82 2.86
CA VAL A 90 -8.04 -3.30 4.20
C VAL A 90 -9.21 -3.02 5.15
N LYS A 91 -9.66 -4.01 5.89
CA LYS A 91 -10.64 -3.84 6.97
C LYS A 91 -10.11 -4.35 8.30
N SER A 92 -10.37 -3.62 9.37
CA SER A 92 -9.90 -3.99 10.71
C SER A 92 -10.37 -5.38 11.16
N ASN A 93 -11.60 -5.75 10.82
CA ASN A 93 -12.16 -7.07 11.17
C ASN A 93 -11.53 -8.23 10.39
N LYS A 94 -10.81 -7.94 9.30
CA LYS A 94 -10.20 -8.96 8.45
C LYS A 94 -8.73 -9.18 8.76
N VAL A 95 -7.96 -8.10 8.93
CA VAL A 95 -6.53 -8.17 9.27
C VAL A 95 -6.26 -8.24 10.78
N GLY A 96 -7.25 -7.91 11.61
CA GLY A 96 -7.11 -7.77 13.06
C GLY A 96 -6.78 -6.34 13.49
N GLU A 97 -7.05 -6.00 14.75
CA GLU A 97 -6.91 -4.61 15.24
C GLU A 97 -5.46 -4.14 15.27
N ASP A 98 -4.52 -4.97 15.71
CA ASP A 98 -3.09 -4.63 15.76
C ASP A 98 -2.51 -4.40 14.37
N ALA A 99 -2.80 -5.30 13.43
CA ALA A 99 -2.37 -5.17 12.05
C ALA A 99 -3.00 -3.93 11.39
N PHE A 100 -4.28 -3.64 11.67
CA PHE A 100 -4.94 -2.45 11.15
C PHE A 100 -4.37 -1.16 11.72
N LYS A 101 -4.02 -1.16 13.02
CA LYS A 101 -3.34 -0.04 13.68
C LYS A 101 -1.96 0.19 13.07
N LEU A 102 -1.20 -0.87 12.81
CA LEU A 102 0.07 -0.78 12.08
C LEU A 102 -0.15 -0.24 10.66
N PHE A 103 -1.13 -0.76 9.92
CA PHE A 103 -1.43 -0.29 8.57
C PHE A 103 -1.76 1.20 8.53
N SER A 104 -2.40 1.72 9.57
CA SER A 104 -2.73 3.14 9.71
C SER A 104 -1.50 4.05 9.91
N LYS A 105 -0.34 3.49 10.29
CA LYS A 105 0.96 4.20 10.39
C LYS A 105 1.74 4.19 9.06
N ILE A 106 1.26 3.46 8.06
CA ILE A 106 1.86 3.39 6.74
C ILE A 106 1.45 4.62 5.93
N GLY A 107 2.37 5.15 5.14
CA GLY A 107 2.20 6.37 4.37
C GLY A 107 2.58 6.19 2.91
N VAL A 108 2.06 7.09 2.07
CA VAL A 108 2.40 7.16 0.65
C VAL A 108 3.93 7.20 0.48
N GLY A 109 4.43 6.40 -0.46
CA GLY A 109 5.85 6.18 -0.72
C GLY A 109 6.41 4.90 -0.11
N ASP A 110 5.78 4.34 0.91
CA ASP A 110 6.20 3.09 1.56
C ASP A 110 6.04 1.89 0.60
N ILE A 111 6.85 0.86 0.76
CA ILE A 111 6.76 -0.39 -0.03
C ILE A 111 6.12 -1.46 0.84
N LEU A 112 5.09 -2.10 0.29
CA LEU A 112 4.28 -3.11 0.97
C LEU A 112 4.21 -4.39 0.16
N GLY A 113 4.21 -5.52 0.86
CA GLY A 113 3.68 -6.78 0.37
C GLY A 113 2.28 -6.97 0.94
N VAL A 114 1.32 -7.37 0.12
CA VAL A 114 -0.04 -7.69 0.57
C VAL A 114 -0.44 -9.05 0.05
N SER A 115 -1.21 -9.77 0.86
CA SER A 115 -1.81 -11.05 0.52
C SER A 115 -3.30 -11.04 0.81
N GLY A 116 -4.09 -11.63 -0.07
CA GLY A 116 -5.50 -11.81 0.17
C GLY A 116 -6.28 -12.29 -1.03
N LEU A 117 -7.55 -11.92 -1.12
CA LEU A 117 -8.46 -12.38 -2.17
C LEU A 117 -8.74 -11.28 -3.17
N ILE A 118 -8.87 -11.63 -4.44
CA ILE A 118 -9.32 -10.69 -5.46
C ILE A 118 -10.83 -10.55 -5.39
N PHE A 119 -11.32 -9.34 -5.61
CA PHE A 119 -12.71 -9.10 -5.93
C PHE A 119 -12.84 -7.90 -6.87
N ARG A 120 -14.00 -7.79 -7.53
CA ARG A 120 -14.34 -6.60 -8.30
C ARG A 120 -15.26 -5.70 -7.50
N THR A 121 -14.84 -4.45 -7.32
CA THR A 121 -15.66 -3.45 -6.62
C THR A 121 -16.90 -3.09 -7.44
N ARG A 122 -17.85 -2.41 -6.79
CA ARG A 122 -19.03 -1.84 -7.46
C ARG A 122 -18.69 -0.82 -8.54
N THR A 123 -17.52 -0.18 -8.46
CA THR A 123 -17.00 0.75 -9.47
C THR A 123 -16.31 0.03 -10.63
N GLY A 124 -16.26 -1.30 -10.61
CA GLY A 124 -15.68 -2.11 -11.68
C GLY A 124 -14.16 -2.29 -11.59
N GLU A 125 -13.52 -1.89 -10.48
CA GLU A 125 -12.07 -2.02 -10.30
C GLU A 125 -11.70 -3.36 -9.67
N VAL A 126 -10.69 -4.03 -10.24
CA VAL A 126 -10.07 -5.22 -9.63
C VAL A 126 -9.31 -4.78 -8.37
N THR A 127 -9.65 -5.38 -7.24
CA THR A 127 -9.12 -4.99 -5.93
C THR A 127 -8.70 -6.22 -5.12
N VAL A 128 -7.61 -6.11 -4.37
CA VAL A 128 -7.20 -7.14 -3.42
C VAL A 128 -7.80 -6.82 -2.05
N PHE A 129 -8.70 -7.68 -1.56
CA PHE A 129 -9.15 -7.66 -0.18
C PHE A 129 -8.08 -8.29 0.71
N VAL A 130 -7.41 -7.45 1.49
CA VAL A 130 -6.21 -7.80 2.25
C VAL A 130 -6.57 -8.66 3.45
N GLU A 131 -5.96 -9.85 3.51
CA GLU A 131 -5.99 -10.73 4.67
C GLU A 131 -4.74 -10.58 5.53
N GLY A 132 -3.61 -10.19 4.92
CA GLY A 132 -2.35 -9.93 5.61
C GLY A 132 -1.45 -9.03 4.77
N PHE A 133 -0.53 -8.34 5.43
CA PHE A 133 0.45 -7.49 4.76
C PHE A 133 1.79 -7.51 5.49
N SER A 134 2.83 -7.03 4.80
CA SER A 134 4.17 -6.84 5.33
C SER A 134 4.68 -5.47 4.89
N LEU A 135 5.15 -4.67 5.85
CA LEU A 135 5.90 -3.45 5.56
C LEU A 135 7.31 -3.85 5.11
N LEU A 136 7.63 -3.63 3.83
CA LEU A 136 8.92 -4.02 3.27
C LEU A 136 9.94 -2.90 3.36
N CYS A 137 9.49 -1.65 3.20
CA CYS A 137 10.37 -0.49 3.34
C CYS A 137 9.56 0.76 3.67
N LYS A 138 9.91 1.41 4.80
CA LYS A 138 9.41 2.73 5.15
C LYS A 138 10.11 3.82 4.34
N SER A 139 9.34 4.71 3.73
CA SER A 139 9.86 5.85 2.96
C SER A 139 10.34 6.98 3.86
N VAL A 140 11.51 7.52 3.54
CA VAL A 140 12.11 8.68 4.23
C VAL A 140 11.86 10.01 3.51
N ARG A 141 11.27 9.97 2.31
CA ARG A 141 10.98 11.13 1.47
C ARG A 141 9.57 11.01 0.89
N SER A 142 8.94 12.15 0.62
CA SER A 142 7.71 12.20 -0.14
C SER A 142 7.94 11.78 -1.60
N LEU A 143 6.89 11.30 -2.26
CA LEU A 143 6.91 11.10 -3.70
C LEU A 143 7.17 12.42 -4.44
N PRO A 144 7.84 12.39 -5.60
CA PRO A 144 8.02 13.57 -6.44
C PRO A 144 6.66 14.13 -6.88
N GLU A 145 6.52 15.46 -6.91
CA GLU A 145 5.33 16.13 -7.40
C GLU A 145 5.23 15.97 -8.93
N LYS A 146 4.06 15.55 -9.45
CA LYS A 146 3.85 15.30 -10.90
C LYS A 146 4.12 16.52 -11.80
N TRP A 147 4.08 17.74 -11.25
CA TRP A 147 4.15 19.00 -12.00
C TRP A 147 5.57 19.57 -12.16
N HIS A 148 6.52 19.07 -11.38
CA HIS A 148 7.93 19.44 -11.52
C HIS A 148 8.62 18.21 -12.05
N GLY A 149 8.73 18.11 -13.38
CA GLY A 149 9.44 17.01 -14.04
C GLY A 149 10.83 16.79 -13.42
N LEU A 150 11.37 15.58 -13.59
CA LEU A 150 12.74 15.25 -13.16
C LEU A 150 13.69 16.27 -13.79
N LYS A 151 14.14 17.24 -12.99
CA LYS A 151 15.31 18.05 -13.34
C LYS A 151 16.51 17.22 -12.93
N ASP A 152 17.27 16.76 -13.92
CA ASP A 152 18.63 16.29 -13.69
C ASP A 152 19.38 17.35 -12.90
N VAL A 153 20.10 16.91 -11.87
CA VAL A 153 21.13 17.68 -11.18
C VAL A 153 22.48 17.28 -11.73
#